data_AF-A0A141RBB1-F1
#
_entry.id   AF-A0A141RBB1-F1
#
_cell.length_a   1.000
_cell.length_b   1.000
_cell.length_c   1.000
_cell.angle_alpha   90.00
_cell.angle_beta   90.00
_cell.angle_gamma   90.00
#
_symmetry.space_group_name_H-M   'P 1'
#
loop_
_entity.id
_entity.type
_entity.pdbx_description
1 polymer ?
#
loop_
_entity_poly.entity_id
_entity_poly.type
_entity_poly.pdbx_seq_one_letter_code
_entity_poly.pdbx_strand_id
1 'polypeptide(L)' 'MRAVLEVAGVHNVLAKAYGSTNPTNVVRATIDGLENMNSPEMVAAKRGKSVEEILGK' A
#
# COMPACT_ATOMS: atom_id res chain seq x y z
N MET A 1 1.04 0.32 13.78
CA MET A 1 1.44 0.00 12.40
C MET A 1 2.11 -1.37 12.31
N ARG A 2 3.20 -1.65 13.05
CA ARG A 2 3.91 -2.95 12.98
C ARG A 2 3.00 -4.17 13.06
N ALA A 3 2.19 -4.29 14.11
CA ALA A 3 1.29 -5.43 14.28
C ALA A 3 0.33 -5.65 13.09
N VAL A 4 -0.17 -4.56 12.50
CA VAL A 4 -1.05 -4.62 11.32
C VAL A 4 -0.29 -5.11 10.09
N LEU A 5 0.89 -4.55 9.83
CA LEU A 5 1.71 -4.90 8.66
C LEU A 5 2.23 -6.34 8.74
N GLU A 6 2.57 -6.80 9.94
CA GLU A 6 3.09 -8.14 10.19
C GLU A 6 2.03 -9.22 9.89
N VAL A 7 0.81 -9.06 10.40
CA VAL A 7 -0.28 -10.00 10.11
C VAL A 7 -0.84 -9.87 8.69
N ALA A 8 -0.68 -8.71 8.07
CA ALA A 8 -1.00 -8.51 6.65
C ALA A 8 0.03 -9.15 5.70
N GLY A 9 1.14 -9.71 6.23
CA GLY A 9 2.17 -10.39 5.43
C GLY A 9 3.24 -9.47 4.85
N VAL A 10 3.31 -8.20 5.27
CA VAL A 10 4.31 -7.26 4.79
C VAL A 10 5.54 -7.32 5.70
N HIS A 11 6.53 -8.11 5.28
CA HIS A 11 7.75 -8.34 6.07
C HIS A 11 8.82 -7.26 5.90
N ASN A 12 8.91 -6.64 4.71
CA ASN A 12 9.92 -5.63 4.39
C ASN A 12 9.24 -4.32 4.00
N VAL A 13 9.24 -3.34 4.91
CA VAL A 13 8.58 -2.04 4.69
C VAL A 13 9.19 -0.96 5.58
N LEU A 14 9.27 0.25 5.02
CA LEU A 14 9.57 1.46 5.77
C LEU A 14 8.24 2.16 6.10
N ALA A 15 7.98 2.39 7.39
CA ALA A 15 6.77 3.06 7.84
C ALA A 15 7.11 4.12 8.89
N LYS A 16 6.44 5.28 8.81
CA LYS A 16 6.52 6.34 9.80
C LYS A 16 5.17 7.03 9.94
N ALA A 17 4.68 7.14 11.17
CA ALA A 17 3.50 7.95 11.49
C ALA A 17 3.94 9.38 11.81
N TYR A 18 3.26 10.35 11.20
CA TYR A 18 3.38 11.78 11.48
C TYR A 18 2.04 12.31 12.01
N GLY A 19 2.05 13.44 12.71
CA GLY A 19 0.85 14.00 13.33
C GLY A 19 0.39 13.21 14.57
N SER A 20 -0.92 13.02 14.71
CA SER A 20 -1.51 12.31 15.86
C SER A 20 -1.11 10.83 15.88
N THR A 21 -0.65 10.36 17.04
CA THR A 21 -0.21 8.98 17.26
C THR A 21 -1.28 8.11 17.92
N ASN A 22 -2.56 8.52 17.87
CA ASN A 22 -3.67 7.74 18.42
C ASN A 22 -3.71 6.33 17.76
N PRO A 23 -3.61 5.23 18.53
CA PRO A 23 -3.50 3.88 17.99
C PRO A 23 -4.64 3.50 17.04
N THR A 24 -5.89 3.83 17.37
CA THR A 24 -7.07 3.49 16.57
C THR A 24 -7.01 4.16 15.20
N ASN A 25 -6.66 5.45 15.17
CA ASN A 25 -6.58 6.20 13.91
C ASN A 25 -5.37 5.77 13.09
N VAL A 26 -4.25 5.45 13.73
CA VAL A 26 -3.06 4.91 13.03
C VAL A 26 -3.37 3.58 12.37
N VAL A 27 -4.15 2.69 13.01
CA VAL A 27 -4.59 1.43 12.39
C VAL A 27 -5.48 1.70 11.18
N ARG A 28 -6.50 2.56 11.32
CA ARG A 28 -7.38 2.95 10.21
C ARG A 28 -6.61 3.55 9.04
N ALA A 29 -5.68 4.46 9.30
CA ALA A 29 -4.83 5.05 8.27
C ALA A 29 -3.90 4.04 7.60
N THR A 30 -3.42 3.03 8.34
CA THR A 30 -2.60 1.95 7.76
C THR A 30 -3.43 1.11 6.79
N ILE A 31 -4.67 0.76 7.15
CA ILE A 31 -5.56 -0.04 6.30
C ILE A 31 -5.97 0.76 5.05
N ASP A 32 -6.39 2.01 5.22
CA ASP A 32 -6.75 2.91 4.10
C ASP A 32 -5.59 3.06 3.10
N GLY A 33 -4.35 3.19 3.59
CA GLY A 33 -3.16 3.24 2.72
C GLY A 33 -2.93 1.94 1.93
N LEU A 34 -3.22 0.78 2.51
CA LEU A 34 -3.11 -0.52 1.84
C LEU A 34 -4.23 -0.73 0.82
N GLU A 35 -5.46 -0.32 1.13
CA GLU A 35 -6.62 -0.43 0.23
C GLU A 35 -6.46 0.43 -1.03
N ASN A 36 -5.82 1.60 -0.89
CA ASN A 36 -5.54 2.51 -2.01
C ASN A 36 -4.31 2.09 -2.85
N MET A 37 -3.61 1.02 -2.47
CA MET A 37 -2.44 0.54 -3.20
C MET A 37 -2.87 -0.10 -4.52
N ASN A 38 -2.25 0.32 -5.63
CA ASN A 38 -2.55 -0.20 -6.95
C ASN A 38 -1.41 -1.11 -7.45
N SER A 39 -1.75 -2.28 -7.98
CA SER A 39 -0.79 -3.15 -8.64
C SER A 39 -0.54 -2.70 -10.09
N PRO A 40 0.64 -2.96 -10.67
CA PRO A 40 0.94 -2.63 -12.06
C PRO A 40 -0.08 -3.21 -13.05
N GLU A 41 -0.58 -4.41 -12.79
CA GLU A 41 -1.56 -5.12 -13.62
C GLU A 41 -2.90 -4.38 -13.65
N MET A 42 -3.37 -3.91 -12.48
CA MET A 42 -4.61 -3.11 -12.40
C MET A 42 -4.48 -1.79 -13.16
N VAL A 43 -3.32 -1.15 -13.04
CA VAL A 43 -3.04 0.11 -13.76
C VAL A 43 -2.94 -0.13 -15.26
N ALA A 44 -2.29 -1.21 -15.69
CA ALA A 44 -2.17 -1.61 -17.09
C ALA A 44 -3.55 -1.86 -17.72
N ALA A 45 -4.39 -2.65 -17.05
CA ALA A 45 -5.77 -2.91 -17.49
C ALA A 45 -6.61 -1.63 -17.58
N LYS A 46 -6.53 -0.75 -16.56
CA LYS A 46 -7.23 0.53 -16.55
C LYS A 46 -6.80 1.46 -17.69
N ARG A 47 -5.52 1.41 -18.08
CA ARG A 47 -4.93 2.25 -19.13
C ARG A 47 -4.94 1.61 -20.51
N GLY A 48 -5.37 0.36 -20.65
CA GLY A 48 -5.36 -0.38 -21.92
C GLY A 48 -3.96 -0.65 -22.45
N LYS A 49 -2.97 -0.78 -21.56
CA LYS A 49 -1.56 -1.05 -21.90
C LYS A 49 -1.14 -2.43 -21.39
N SER A 50 -0.04 -2.94 -21.92
CA SER A 50 0.64 -4.09 -21.35
C SER A 50 1.33 -3.71 -20.03
N VAL A 51 1.58 -4.72 -19.19
CA VAL A 51 2.32 -4.53 -17.92
C VAL A 51 3.76 -4.08 -18.18
N GLU A 52 4.36 -4.57 -19.27
CA GLU A 52 5.73 -4.23 -19.69
C GLU A 52 5.86 -2.73 -19.99
N GLU A 53 4.89 -2.15 -20.71
CA GLU A 53 4.85 -0.71 -20.99
C GLU A 53 4.64 0.14 -19.72
N ILE A 54 3.94 -0.38 -18.71
CA ILE A 54 3.77 0.31 -17.42
C ILE A 54 5.05 0.26 -16.58
N LEU A 55 5.79 -0.85 -16.65
CA LEU A 55 7.06 -1.05 -15.95
C LEU A 55 8.26 -0.44 -16.69
N GLY A 56 8.09 0.02 -17.93
CA GLY A 56 9.13 0.67 -18.72
C GLY A 56 10.27 -0.27 -19.13
N LYS A 57 9.96 -1.56 -19.30
CA LYS A 57 10.89 -2.57 -19.82
C LYS A 57 10.81 -2.72 -21.32
#